data_AF-A0A7I7XHJ2-F1
#
_entry.id   AF-A0A7I7XHJ2-F1
#
_cell.length_a   1.000
_cell.length_b   1.000
_cell.length_c   1.000
_cell.angle_alpha   90.00
_cell.angle_beta   90.00
_cell.angle_gamma   90.00
#
_symmetry.space_group_name_H-M   'P 1'
#
loop_
_entity.id
_entity.type
_entity.pdbx_description
1 polymer ?
#
loop_
_entity_poly.entity_id
_entity_poly.type
_entity_poly.pdbx_seq_one_letter_code
_entity_poly.pdbx_strand_id
1 'polypeptide(L)' 'MTALHLSPRPAAPVQVDLPRGIVSVHVLGFGNATAWCSCGWTGRRRLLKAVAMQDAWAHSARDRCEVSTPLLLTW' A
#
# COMPACT_ATOMS: atom_id res chain seq x y z
N MET A 1 37.34 19.43 -35.32
CA MET A 1 36.21 18.63 -34.79
C MET A 1 36.59 18.18 -33.39
N THR A 2 36.01 18.77 -32.35
CA THR A 2 36.36 18.49 -30.95
C THR A 2 35.22 17.70 -30.32
N ALA A 3 35.48 16.46 -29.89
CA ALA A 3 34.49 15.62 -29.25
C ALA A 3 34.31 16.05 -27.78
N LEU A 4 33.08 16.37 -27.39
CA LEU A 4 32.71 16.64 -26.00
C LEU A 4 32.64 15.31 -25.24
N HIS A 5 33.56 15.12 -24.29
CA HIS A 5 33.55 13.98 -23.39
C HIS A 5 32.50 14.20 -22.28
N LEU A 6 31.33 13.58 -22.42
CA LEU A 6 30.31 13.55 -21.37
C LEU A 6 30.67 12.50 -20.32
N SER A 7 31.04 12.94 -19.11
CA SER A 7 31.18 12.03 -17.97
C SER A 7 29.80 11.68 -17.39
N PRO A 8 29.53 10.42 -17.00
CA PRO A 8 28.27 10.05 -16.38
C PRO A 8 28.11 10.76 -15.04
N ARG A 9 26.97 11.42 -14.82
CA ARG A 9 26.61 11.98 -13.52
C ARG A 9 26.44 10.82 -12.52
N PRO A 10 27.09 10.86 -11.34
CA PRO A 10 26.86 9.83 -10.33
C PRO A 10 25.38 9.82 -9.94
N ALA A 11 24.75 8.64 -9.97
CA ALA A 11 23.37 8.48 -9.55
C ALA A 11 23.26 8.91 -8.09
N ALA A 12 22.29 9.78 -7.79
CA ALA A 12 21.98 10.12 -6.40
C ALA A 12 21.62 8.83 -5.63
N PRO A 13 21.97 8.72 -4.34
CA PRO A 13 21.58 7.57 -3.54
C PRO A 13 20.05 7.40 -3.58
N VAL A 14 19.60 6.19 -3.90
CA VAL A 14 18.18 5.84 -3.85
C VAL A 14 17.75 5.88 -2.39
N GLN A 15 16.86 6.81 -2.05
CA GLN A 15 16.27 6.83 -0.71
C GLN A 15 15.17 5.78 -0.67
N VAL A 16 15.35 4.76 0.15
CA VAL A 16 14.32 3.73 0.39
C VAL A 16 13.37 4.28 1.45
N ASP A 17 12.20 4.76 1.04
CA ASP A 17 11.11 5.08 1.96
C ASP A 17 10.49 3.76 2.43
N LEU A 18 10.71 3.40 3.70
CA LEU A 18 10.15 2.17 4.25
C LEU A 18 8.63 2.33 4.42
N PRO A 19 7.82 1.30 4.11
CA PRO A 19 6.39 1.34 4.34
C PRO A 19 6.09 1.67 5.80
N ARG A 20 5.09 2.53 6.03
CA ARG A 20 4.66 2.88 7.41
C ARG A 20 3.90 1.76 8.10
N GLY A 21 3.37 0.81 7.34
CA GLY A 21 2.60 -0.33 7.82
C GLY A 21 2.13 -1.21 6.68
N ILE A 22 1.47 -2.32 7.02
CA ILE A 22 0.89 -3.28 6.08
C ILE A 22 -0.62 -3.22 6.22
N VAL A 23 -1.34 -2.97 5.12
CA VAL A 23 -2.80 -2.94 5.07
C VAL A 23 -3.35 -4.26 4.52
N SER A 24 -4.37 -4.78 5.19
CA SER A 24 -5.05 -6.02 4.86
C SER A 24 -6.57 -5.83 4.95
N VAL A 25 -7.34 -6.65 4.24
CA VAL A 25 -8.81 -6.70 4.34
C VAL A 25 -9.23 -8.01 5.00
N HIS A 26 -10.02 -7.90 6.07
CA HIS A 26 -10.55 -9.03 6.80
C HIS A 26 -12.01 -9.25 6.40
N VAL A 27 -12.36 -10.50 6.07
CA VAL A 27 -13.77 -10.94 5.89
C VAL A 27 -14.22 -11.63 7.18
N LEU A 28 -15.16 -11.02 7.90
CA LEU A 28 -15.64 -11.49 9.21
C LEU A 28 -16.97 -12.26 9.11
N GLY A 29 -17.34 -12.71 7.91
CA GLY A 29 -18.61 -13.37 7.61
C GLY A 29 -19.33 -12.74 6.41
N PHE A 30 -20.55 -13.22 6.14
CA PHE A 30 -21.36 -12.70 5.04
C PHE A 30 -21.70 -11.22 5.26
N GLY A 31 -21.43 -10.38 4.26
CA GLY A 31 -21.72 -8.94 4.34
C GLY A 31 -20.86 -8.18 5.37
N ASN A 32 -19.73 -8.72 5.82
CA ASN A 32 -18.91 -8.06 6.82
C ASN A 32 -17.43 -8.10 6.42
N ALA A 33 -16.95 -7.02 5.80
CA ALA A 33 -15.55 -6.84 5.44
C ALA A 33 -15.01 -5.52 5.98
N THR A 34 -13.75 -5.49 6.41
CA THR A 34 -13.10 -4.26 6.89
C THR A 34 -11.62 -4.26 6.51
N ALA A 35 -11.11 -3.08 6.14
CA ALA A 35 -9.67 -2.87 6.02
C ALA A 35 -9.06 -2.57 7.40
N TRP A 36 -7.85 -3.04 7.63
CA TRP A 36 -7.05 -2.75 8.82
C TRP A 36 -5.59 -2.59 8.42
N CYS A 37 -4.86 -1.70 9.07
CA CYS A 37 -3.43 -1.51 8.84
C CYS A 37 -2.64 -1.57 10.13
N SER A 38 -1.44 -2.16 10.07
CA SER A 38 -0.51 -2.20 11.20
C SER A 38 0.00 -0.83 11.65
N CYS A 39 -0.27 0.24 10.88
CA CYS A 39 -0.02 1.62 11.29
C CYS A 39 -1.04 2.14 12.33
N GLY A 40 -2.07 1.35 12.67
CA GLY A 40 -3.13 1.69 13.62
C GLY A 40 -4.43 2.17 12.98
N TRP A 41 -4.46 2.38 11.66
CA TRP A 41 -5.67 2.75 10.95
C TRP A 41 -6.63 1.56 10.75
N THR A 42 -7.93 1.82 10.86
CA THR A 42 -9.00 0.85 10.58
C THR A 42 -10.06 1.50 9.69
N GLY A 43 -10.41 0.81 8.61
CA GLY A 43 -11.47 1.24 7.70
C GLY A 43 -12.87 1.06 8.28
N ARG A 44 -13.88 1.63 7.59
CA ARG A 44 -15.28 1.40 7.94
C ARG A 44 -15.66 -0.04 7.56
N ARG A 45 -16.52 -0.68 8.35
CA ARG A 45 -17.15 -1.96 7.97
C ARG A 45 -17.99 -1.79 6.70
N ARG A 46 -17.77 -2.66 5.71
CA ARG A 46 -18.45 -2.66 4.41
C ARG A 46 -19.17 -3.99 4.19
N LEU A 47 -20.32 -3.91 3.54
CA LEU A 47 -21.05 -5.09 3.06
C LEU A 47 -20.29 -5.81 1.95
N LEU A 48 -19.74 -5.04 1.00
CA LEU A 48 -19.02 -5.58 -0.15
C LEU A 48 -17.51 -5.61 0.12
N LYS A 49 -16.89 -6.78 -0.06
CA LYS A 49 -15.43 -6.97 0.02
C LYS A 49 -14.68 -6.00 -0.88
N ALA A 50 -15.22 -5.73 -2.08
CA ALA A 50 -14.64 -4.79 -3.03
C ALA A 50 -14.50 -3.37 -2.47
N VAL A 51 -15.49 -2.88 -1.72
CA VAL A 51 -15.42 -1.54 -1.11
C VAL A 51 -14.41 -1.51 0.03
N ALA A 52 -14.29 -2.59 0.82
CA ALA A 52 -13.24 -2.68 1.82
C ALA A 52 -11.84 -2.72 1.20
N MET A 53 -11.66 -3.37 0.04
CA MET A 53 -10.41 -3.31 -0.72
C MET A 53 -10.13 -1.89 -1.24
N GLN A 54 -11.14 -1.16 -1.71
CA GLN A 54 -10.96 0.25 -2.09
C GLN A 54 -10.48 1.11 -0.91
N ASP A 55 -11.07 0.93 0.28
CA ASP A 55 -10.61 1.62 1.49
C ASP A 55 -9.13 1.32 1.80
N ALA A 56 -8.71 0.06 1.66
CA ALA A 56 -7.32 -0.36 1.87
C ALA A 56 -6.34 0.30 0.87
N TRP A 57 -6.69 0.31 -0.43
CA TRP A 57 -5.87 0.93 -1.46
C TRP A 57 -5.79 2.45 -1.29
N ALA A 58 -6.90 3.09 -0.94
CA ALA A 58 -6.93 4.53 -0.69
C ALA A 58 -6.04 4.90 0.50
N HIS A 59 -6.07 4.11 1.58
CA HIS A 59 -5.17 4.32 2.72
C HIS A 59 -3.70 4.08 2.35
N SER A 60 -3.39 2.98 1.66
CA SER A 60 -2.03 2.68 1.18
C SER A 60 -1.45 3.84 0.35
N ALA A 61 -2.22 4.32 -0.63
CA ALA A 61 -1.80 5.42 -1.50
C ALA A 61 -1.60 6.75 -0.76
N ARG A 62 -2.45 7.04 0.23
CA ARG A 62 -2.39 8.29 1.01
C ARG A 62 -1.25 8.31 2.01
N ASP A 63 -1.09 7.22 2.75
CA ASP A 63 -0.27 7.17 3.96
C ASP A 63 1.06 6.41 3.76
N ARG A 64 1.32 5.90 2.54
CA ARG A 64 2.52 5.11 2.20
C ARG A 64 2.64 3.84 3.04
N CYS A 65 1.51 3.18 3.26
CA CYS A 65 1.49 1.81 3.77
C CYS A 65 1.49 0.83 2.59
N GLU A 66 2.06 -0.34 2.77
CA GLU A 66 2.10 -1.40 1.76
C GLU A 66 0.84 -2.28 1.86
N VAL A 67 0.34 -2.79 0.73
CA VAL A 67 -0.76 -3.76 0.72
C VAL A 67 -0.22 -5.16 1.03
N SER A 68 -0.90 -5.93 1.87
CA SER A 68 -0.55 -7.32 2.09
C SER A 68 -0.72 -8.13 0.80
N THR A 69 0.04 -9.21 0.67
CA THR A 69 -0.12 -10.20 -0.40
C THR A 69 -0.40 -11.57 0.23
N PRO A 70 -1.64 -12.10 0.14
CA PRO A 70 -2.82 -11.52 -0.49
C PRO A 70 -3.39 -10.34 0.32
N LEU A 71 -4.07 -9.40 -0.37
CA LEU A 71 -4.72 -8.25 0.27
C LEU A 71 -5.94 -8.69 1.10
N LEU A 72 -6.65 -9.70 0.61
CA LEU A 72 -7.85 -10.22 1.25
C LEU A 72 -7.49 -11.43 2.10
N LEU A 73 -7.71 -11.32 3.40
CA LEU A 73 -7.55 -12.39 4.38
C LEU A 73 -8.94 -12.97 4.69
N THR A 74 -9.18 -14.18 4.19
CA THR A 74 -10.33 -15.01 4.55
C THR A 74 -9.83 -16.10 5.49
N TRP A 75 -10.36 -16.13 6.71
CA TRP A 75 -10.19 -17.26 7.62
C TRP A 75 -11.40 -18.18 7.50
#